data_AF-A0A0Q1CCQ1-F1
#
_entry.id   AF-A0A0Q1CCQ1-F1
#
_cell.length_a   1.000
_cell.length_b   1.000
_cell.length_c   1.000
_cell.angle_alpha   90.00
_cell.angle_beta   90.00
_cell.angle_gamma   90.00
#
_symmetry.space_group_name_H-M   'P 1'
#
loop_
_entity.id
_entity.type
_entity.pdbx_description
1 polymer ?
#
loop_
_entity_poly.entity_id
_entity_poly.type
_entity_poly.pdbx_seq_one_letter_code
_entity_poly.pdbx_strand_id
1 'polypeptide(L)'
;MNNKYKIELQSAEGITRVKVLNQISMETLNNSPEESIYYNDQALDFIEKLMSKKNLDTTEKNKLLNLKTESLIIQGSIYHKLSDIDKSKKIFKSILEFNQAKIEKKLIAEVMLKLSQLFEQTNDFLYSLDYYENYLSIKEELHQEEKKHIISEIENQYELEKKQKEAEIYKLRNIELVKSNQKLVEALEEINTLNKLLPICAGCKKIRNDKGYWEMIENYIENHSQAQLVNSLCPDCAGQIT
;
A
#
# COMPACT_ATOMS: atom_id res chain seq x y z
N MET A 1 -21.38 38.40 -7.30
CA MET A 1 -20.18 37.66 -6.83
C MET A 1 -20.46 37.02 -5.47
N ASN A 2 -20.40 35.68 -5.38
CA ASN A 2 -20.63 34.92 -4.15
C ASN A 2 -19.52 35.22 -3.11
N ASN A 3 -19.90 35.59 -1.88
CA ASN A 3 -18.96 36.06 -0.84
C ASN A 3 -17.89 35.00 -0.48
N LYS A 4 -18.21 33.73 -0.70
CA LYS A 4 -17.32 32.56 -0.53
C LYS A 4 -16.06 32.65 -1.40
N TYR A 5 -16.18 33.03 -2.67
CA TYR A 5 -15.05 33.01 -3.61
C TYR A 5 -14.07 34.16 -3.40
N LYS A 6 -14.52 35.30 -2.88
CA LYS A 6 -13.61 36.39 -2.51
C LYS A 6 -12.66 35.96 -1.39
N ILE A 7 -13.16 35.19 -0.42
CA ILE A 7 -12.37 34.68 0.71
C ILE A 7 -11.38 33.61 0.22
N GLU A 8 -11.83 32.67 -0.59
CA GLU A 8 -10.97 31.63 -1.17
C GLU A 8 -9.88 32.21 -2.08
N LEU A 9 -10.19 33.25 -2.88
CA LEU A 9 -9.20 33.97 -3.69
C LEU A 9 -8.18 34.75 -2.87
N GLN A 10 -8.54 35.23 -1.68
CA GLN A 10 -7.62 35.97 -0.81
C GLN A 10 -6.60 35.05 -0.15
N SER A 11 -6.96 33.79 0.11
CA SER A 11 -6.08 32.80 0.74
C SER A 11 -5.37 31.86 -0.25
N ALA A 12 -5.82 31.79 -1.51
CA ALA A 12 -5.25 30.89 -2.50
C ALA A 12 -3.98 31.45 -3.18
N GLU A 13 -2.91 30.65 -3.12
CA GLU A 13 -1.62 30.91 -3.76
C GLU A 13 -1.26 29.83 -4.80
N GLY A 14 -0.34 30.16 -5.71
CA GLY A 14 0.22 29.21 -6.68
C GLY A 14 -0.85 28.49 -7.52
N ILE A 15 -0.73 27.17 -7.63
CA ILE A 15 -1.65 26.31 -8.40
C ILE A 15 -3.08 26.38 -7.84
N THR A 16 -3.24 26.46 -6.52
CA THR A 16 -4.57 26.53 -5.89
C THR A 16 -5.33 27.77 -6.35
N ARG A 17 -4.64 28.89 -6.51
CA ARG A 17 -5.23 30.13 -7.04
C ARG A 17 -5.82 29.94 -8.43
N VAL A 18 -5.08 29.27 -9.32
CA VAL A 18 -5.53 28.98 -10.69
C VAL A 18 -6.80 28.13 -10.67
N LYS A 19 -6.84 27.08 -9.83
CA LYS A 19 -8.02 26.22 -9.70
C LYS A 19 -9.26 26.97 -9.24
N VAL A 20 -9.10 27.84 -8.24
CA VAL A 20 -10.20 28.69 -7.74
C VAL A 20 -10.68 29.65 -8.84
N LEU A 21 -9.77 30.31 -9.57
CA LEU A 21 -10.12 31.19 -10.69
C LEU A 21 -10.90 30.44 -11.79
N ASN A 22 -10.42 29.25 -12.19
CA ASN A 22 -11.10 28.39 -13.15
C ASN A 22 -12.50 27.98 -12.67
N GLN A 23 -12.64 27.63 -11.39
CA GLN A 23 -13.92 27.27 -10.80
C GLN A 23 -14.91 28.44 -10.85
N ILE A 24 -14.49 29.64 -10.44
CA ILE A 24 -15.34 30.84 -10.49
C ILE A 24 -15.76 31.13 -11.93
N SER A 25 -14.82 31.04 -12.88
CA SER A 25 -15.10 31.23 -14.30
C SER A 25 -16.20 30.29 -14.80
N MET A 26 -16.14 29.00 -14.45
CA MET A 26 -17.17 28.03 -14.85
C MET A 26 -18.54 28.34 -14.23
N GLU A 27 -18.58 28.75 -12.96
CA GLU A 27 -19.84 29.05 -12.27
C GLU A 27 -20.51 30.34 -12.76
N THR A 28 -19.72 31.33 -13.20
CA THR A 28 -20.25 32.58 -13.74
C THR A 28 -20.64 32.48 -15.20
N LEU A 29 -20.21 31.44 -15.93
CA LEU A 29 -20.45 31.27 -17.37
C LEU A 29 -21.91 31.51 -17.81
N ASN A 30 -22.88 30.95 -17.08
CA ASN A 30 -24.29 31.09 -17.46
C ASN A 30 -24.93 32.42 -17.03
N ASN A 31 -24.37 33.08 -16.02
CA ASN A 31 -24.98 34.25 -15.38
C ASN A 31 -24.35 35.57 -15.83
N SER A 32 -23.03 35.58 -16.04
CA SER A 32 -22.26 36.72 -16.57
C SER A 32 -21.03 36.19 -17.33
N PRO A 33 -21.15 36.02 -18.66
CA PRO A 33 -20.03 35.60 -19.50
C PRO A 33 -18.83 36.54 -19.43
N GLU A 34 -19.02 37.87 -19.25
CA GLU A 34 -17.89 38.78 -19.12
C GLU A 34 -17.09 38.51 -17.83
N GLU A 35 -17.77 38.24 -16.73
CA GLU A 35 -17.13 37.85 -15.46
C GLU A 35 -16.41 36.50 -15.60
N SER A 36 -16.98 35.57 -16.38
CA SER A 36 -16.36 34.27 -16.69
C SER A 36 -15.04 34.42 -17.47
N ILE A 37 -15.03 35.27 -18.50
CA ILE A 37 -13.82 35.59 -19.28
C ILE A 37 -12.77 36.23 -18.37
N TYR A 38 -13.16 37.21 -17.55
CA TYR A 38 -12.25 37.93 -16.67
C TYR A 38 -11.47 37.01 -15.73
N TYR A 39 -12.15 36.07 -15.04
CA TYR A 39 -11.44 35.13 -14.16
C TYR A 39 -10.63 34.08 -14.91
N ASN A 40 -11.07 33.67 -16.11
CA ASN A 40 -10.30 32.76 -16.93
C ASN A 40 -8.99 33.39 -17.43
N ASP A 41 -9.05 34.63 -17.91
CA ASP A 41 -7.88 35.38 -18.37
C ASP A 41 -6.91 35.60 -17.21
N GLN A 42 -7.41 35.92 -16.01
CA GLN A 42 -6.55 35.97 -14.81
C GLN A 42 -5.88 34.63 -14.49
N ALA A 43 -6.57 33.51 -14.68
CA ALA A 43 -6.00 32.19 -14.45
C ALA A 43 -4.86 31.93 -15.43
N LEU A 44 -5.07 32.20 -16.73
CA LEU A 44 -4.07 32.03 -17.79
C LEU A 44 -2.85 32.92 -17.55
N ASP A 45 -3.03 34.20 -17.26
CA ASP A 45 -1.95 35.13 -16.93
C ASP A 45 -1.13 34.65 -15.72
N PHE A 46 -1.81 34.11 -14.71
CA PHE A 46 -1.14 33.60 -13.52
C PHE A 46 -0.34 32.33 -13.82
N ILE A 47 -0.87 31.43 -14.67
CA ILE A 47 -0.14 30.25 -15.13
C ILE A 47 1.11 30.66 -15.92
N GLU A 48 1.04 31.65 -16.79
CA GLU A 48 2.20 32.12 -17.56
C GLU A 48 3.29 32.71 -16.67
N LYS A 49 2.89 33.48 -15.63
CA LYS A 49 3.81 33.93 -14.58
C LYS A 49 4.45 32.76 -13.84
N LEU A 50 3.70 31.70 -13.53
CA LEU A 50 4.26 30.51 -12.89
C LEU A 50 5.24 29.77 -13.81
N MET A 51 4.91 29.60 -15.09
CA MET A 51 5.75 28.90 -16.08
C MET A 51 7.07 29.62 -16.40
N SER A 52 7.12 30.95 -16.26
CA SER A 52 8.34 31.74 -16.50
C SER A 52 9.40 31.63 -15.38
N LYS A 53 9.12 30.93 -14.28
CA LYS A 53 10.09 30.71 -13.19
C LYS A 53 11.25 29.80 -13.64
N LYS A 54 12.49 30.22 -13.38
CA LYS A 54 13.72 29.55 -13.87
C LYS A 54 13.98 28.14 -13.31
N ASN A 55 13.40 27.76 -12.17
CA ASN A 55 13.76 26.53 -11.44
C ASN A 55 12.67 25.45 -11.47
N LEU A 56 11.82 25.42 -12.50
CA LEU A 56 10.77 24.40 -12.60
C LEU A 56 11.33 23.05 -13.03
N ASP A 57 11.03 22.01 -12.25
CA ASP A 57 11.32 20.63 -12.64
C ASP A 57 10.34 20.14 -13.74
N THR A 58 10.61 18.96 -14.32
CA THR A 58 9.77 18.39 -15.39
C THR A 58 8.35 18.09 -14.92
N THR A 59 8.18 17.66 -13.68
CA THR A 59 6.87 17.33 -13.08
C THR A 59 6.04 18.60 -12.90
N GLU A 60 6.64 19.68 -12.39
CA GLU A 60 6.01 20.99 -12.24
C GLU A 60 5.62 21.59 -13.59
N LYS A 61 6.49 21.49 -14.60
CA LYS A 61 6.18 21.91 -15.97
C LYS A 61 4.97 21.16 -16.53
N ASN A 62 4.90 19.84 -16.33
CA ASN A 62 3.76 19.04 -16.78
C ASN A 62 2.48 19.43 -16.02
N LYS A 63 2.53 19.66 -14.71
CA LYS A 63 1.37 20.14 -13.93
C LYS A 63 0.87 21.49 -14.44
N LEU A 64 1.77 22.44 -14.70
CA LEU A 64 1.40 23.76 -15.25
C LEU A 64 0.83 23.67 -16.66
N LEU A 65 1.35 22.77 -17.50
CA LEU A 65 0.79 22.52 -18.83
C LEU A 65 -0.64 21.95 -18.77
N ASN A 66 -0.90 21.03 -17.83
CA ASN A 66 -2.24 20.50 -17.60
C ASN A 66 -3.21 21.59 -17.11
N LEU A 67 -2.79 22.43 -16.16
CA LEU A 67 -3.59 23.57 -15.70
C LEU A 67 -3.87 24.58 -16.82
N LYS A 68 -2.87 24.88 -17.67
CA LYS A 68 -3.06 25.71 -18.86
C LYS A 68 -4.09 25.10 -19.80
N THR A 69 -4.03 23.79 -20.00
CA THR A 69 -4.98 23.05 -20.84
C THR A 69 -6.40 23.14 -20.26
N GLU A 70 -6.59 22.92 -18.96
CA GLU A 70 -7.88 23.09 -18.29
C GLU A 70 -8.43 24.52 -18.47
N SER A 71 -7.62 25.55 -18.23
CA SER A 71 -8.04 26.95 -18.43
C SER A 71 -8.42 27.24 -19.88
N LEU A 72 -7.70 26.71 -20.86
CA LEU A 72 -8.03 26.88 -22.28
C LEU A 72 -9.30 26.12 -22.69
N ILE A 73 -9.57 24.94 -22.12
CA ILE A 73 -10.83 24.21 -22.33
C ILE A 73 -12.01 25.06 -21.85
N ILE A 74 -11.87 25.68 -20.66
CA ILE A 74 -12.86 26.60 -20.11
C ILE A 74 -13.02 27.79 -21.07
N GLN A 75 -11.94 28.44 -21.49
CA GLN A 75 -11.97 29.57 -22.41
C GLN A 75 -12.70 29.24 -23.73
N GLY A 76 -12.35 28.11 -24.35
CA GLY A 76 -13.00 27.61 -25.55
C GLY A 76 -14.49 27.36 -25.35
N SER A 77 -14.88 26.82 -24.19
CA SER A 77 -16.28 26.59 -23.81
C SER A 77 -17.05 27.90 -23.56
N ILE A 78 -16.40 28.93 -23.02
CA ILE A 78 -16.99 30.28 -22.87
C ILE A 78 -17.33 30.84 -24.25
N TYR A 79 -16.38 30.85 -25.18
CA TYR A 79 -16.60 31.35 -26.54
C TYR A 79 -17.62 30.52 -27.32
N HIS A 80 -17.65 29.20 -27.10
CA HIS A 80 -18.68 28.33 -27.65
C HIS A 80 -20.08 28.76 -27.19
N LYS A 81 -20.24 29.04 -25.89
CA LYS A 81 -21.51 29.50 -25.31
C LYS A 81 -21.92 30.87 -25.84
N LEU A 82 -20.96 31.74 -26.10
CA LEU A 82 -21.16 33.05 -26.73
C LEU A 82 -21.45 32.97 -28.24
N SER A 83 -21.54 31.76 -28.81
CA SER A 83 -21.72 31.52 -30.26
C SER A 83 -20.58 32.06 -31.13
N ASP A 84 -19.41 32.36 -30.55
CA ASP A 84 -18.19 32.71 -31.27
C ASP A 84 -17.44 31.40 -31.61
N ILE A 85 -17.99 30.69 -32.60
CA ILE A 85 -17.53 29.36 -33.03
C ILE A 85 -16.07 29.39 -33.51
N ASP A 86 -15.66 30.45 -34.21
CA ASP A 86 -14.31 30.57 -34.75
C ASP A 86 -13.25 30.70 -33.65
N LYS A 87 -13.48 31.54 -32.64
CA LYS A 87 -12.56 31.64 -31.50
C LYS A 87 -12.53 30.34 -30.70
N SER A 88 -13.70 29.76 -30.44
CA SER A 88 -13.80 28.50 -29.71
C SER A 88 -13.01 27.39 -30.39
N LYS A 89 -13.23 27.19 -31.69
CA LYS A 89 -12.52 26.20 -32.52
C LYS A 89 -11.02 26.45 -32.54
N LYS A 90 -10.58 27.71 -32.66
CA LYS A 90 -9.16 28.08 -32.63
C LYS A 90 -8.51 27.72 -31.29
N ILE A 91 -9.18 27.98 -30.17
CA ILE A 91 -8.67 27.64 -28.83
C ILE A 91 -8.56 26.12 -28.66
N PHE A 92 -9.58 25.35 -29.00
CA PHE A 92 -9.50 23.89 -28.86
C PHE A 92 -8.44 23.27 -29.77
N LYS A 93 -8.29 23.78 -31.00
CA LYS A 93 -7.22 23.32 -31.90
C LYS A 93 -5.82 23.65 -31.38
N SER A 94 -5.61 24.82 -30.77
CA SER A 94 -4.30 25.19 -30.23
C SER A 94 -3.86 24.27 -29.08
N ILE A 95 -4.81 23.70 -28.33
CA ILE A 95 -4.49 22.69 -27.30
C ILE A 95 -3.92 21.41 -27.95
N LEU A 96 -4.43 21.01 -29.12
CA LEU A 96 -3.93 19.83 -29.83
C LEU A 96 -2.52 20.00 -30.40
N GLU A 97 -2.07 21.25 -30.59
CA GLU A 97 -0.71 21.60 -31.00
C GLU A 97 0.30 21.49 -29.86
N PHE A 98 -0.15 21.39 -28.60
CA PHE A 98 0.72 21.16 -27.47
C PHE A 98 1.30 19.74 -27.49
N ASN A 99 2.34 19.51 -26.68
CA ASN A 99 2.90 18.17 -26.52
C ASN A 99 1.91 17.27 -25.76
N GLN A 100 1.09 16.54 -26.52
CA GLN A 100 0.02 15.68 -26.03
C GLN A 100 0.50 14.63 -25.02
N ALA A 101 1.73 14.11 -25.16
CA ALA A 101 2.29 13.13 -24.23
C ALA A 101 2.50 13.66 -22.80
N LYS A 102 2.47 14.98 -22.60
CA LYS A 102 2.59 15.62 -21.28
C LYS A 102 1.26 16.05 -20.68
N ILE A 103 0.18 15.93 -21.46
CA ILE A 103 -1.17 16.29 -21.05
C ILE A 103 -1.87 15.02 -20.57
N GLU A 104 -2.65 15.15 -19.51
CA GLU A 104 -3.49 14.06 -19.01
C GLU A 104 -4.49 13.64 -20.11
N LYS A 105 -4.54 12.34 -20.42
CA LYS A 105 -5.41 11.76 -21.46
C LYS A 105 -6.87 12.21 -21.33
N LYS A 106 -7.37 12.37 -20.10
CA LYS A 106 -8.73 12.85 -19.81
C LYS A 106 -9.02 14.25 -20.40
N LEU A 107 -8.04 15.15 -20.37
CA LEU A 107 -8.19 16.51 -20.91
C LEU A 107 -8.20 16.49 -22.43
N ILE A 108 -7.37 15.63 -23.04
CA ILE A 108 -7.37 15.42 -24.49
C ILE A 108 -8.73 14.88 -24.95
N ALA A 109 -9.26 13.88 -24.24
CA ALA A 109 -10.61 13.35 -24.50
C ALA A 109 -11.68 14.45 -24.39
N GLU A 110 -11.61 15.31 -23.37
CA GLU A 110 -12.54 16.43 -23.23
C GLU A 110 -12.46 17.40 -24.44
N VAL A 111 -11.25 17.77 -24.88
CA VAL A 111 -11.05 18.63 -26.06
C VAL A 111 -11.63 17.99 -27.32
N MET A 112 -11.41 16.69 -27.53
CA MET A 112 -11.97 15.94 -28.66
C MET A 112 -13.50 15.98 -28.65
N LEU A 113 -14.13 15.77 -27.48
CA LEU A 113 -15.57 15.88 -27.35
C LEU A 113 -16.08 17.29 -27.66
N LYS A 114 -15.40 18.34 -27.19
CA LYS A 114 -15.76 19.74 -27.48
C LYS A 114 -15.64 20.07 -28.96
N LEU A 115 -14.58 19.62 -29.63
CA LEU A 115 -14.41 19.78 -31.07
C LEU A 115 -15.50 19.04 -31.84
N SER A 116 -15.81 17.80 -31.47
CA SER A 116 -16.90 17.02 -32.09
C SER A 116 -18.24 17.79 -32.05
N GLN A 117 -18.60 18.35 -30.89
CA GLN A 117 -19.82 19.16 -30.70
C GLN A 117 -19.82 20.44 -31.54
N LEU A 118 -18.66 21.11 -31.68
CA LEU A 118 -18.54 22.29 -32.53
C LEU A 118 -18.73 21.94 -34.01
N PHE A 119 -18.10 20.86 -34.47
CA PHE A 119 -18.20 20.44 -35.86
C PHE A 119 -19.61 19.97 -36.23
N GLU A 120 -20.32 19.34 -35.28
CA GLU A 120 -21.74 18.99 -35.40
C GLU A 120 -22.59 20.26 -35.62
N GLN A 121 -22.38 21.32 -34.84
CA GLN A 121 -23.09 22.59 -35.00
C GLN A 121 -22.80 23.28 -36.34
N THR A 122 -21.60 23.10 -36.89
CA THR A 122 -21.23 23.62 -38.21
C THR A 122 -21.67 22.71 -39.37
N ASN A 123 -22.41 21.62 -39.12
CA ASN A 123 -22.82 20.59 -40.08
C ASN A 123 -21.66 19.88 -40.80
N ASP A 124 -20.49 19.84 -40.17
CA ASP A 124 -19.30 19.19 -40.70
C ASP A 124 -19.13 17.83 -40.02
N PHE A 125 -20.01 16.90 -40.43
CA PHE A 125 -20.19 15.61 -39.76
C PHE A 125 -18.97 14.69 -39.87
N LEU A 126 -18.13 14.87 -40.89
CA LEU A 126 -16.94 14.04 -41.06
C LEU A 126 -15.91 14.33 -39.95
N TYR A 127 -15.60 15.60 -39.72
CA TYR A 127 -14.72 15.98 -38.61
C TYR A 127 -15.40 15.71 -37.26
N SER A 128 -16.71 15.92 -37.14
CA SER A 128 -17.44 15.62 -35.90
C SER A 128 -17.31 14.15 -35.49
N LEU A 129 -17.47 13.23 -36.45
CA LEU A 129 -17.32 11.79 -36.25
C LEU A 129 -15.88 11.42 -35.88
N ASP A 130 -14.89 11.93 -36.62
CA ASP A 130 -13.47 11.66 -36.35
C ASP A 130 -13.07 12.07 -34.91
N TYR A 131 -13.43 13.27 -34.47
CA TYR A 131 -13.15 13.67 -33.09
C TYR A 131 -13.92 12.83 -32.06
N TYR A 132 -15.14 12.38 -32.38
CA TYR A 132 -15.92 11.53 -31.49
C TYR A 132 -15.32 10.12 -31.34
N GLU A 133 -14.86 9.52 -32.44
CA GLU A 133 -14.17 8.23 -32.44
C GLU A 133 -12.89 8.29 -31.62
N ASN A 134 -12.09 9.35 -31.79
CA ASN A 134 -10.89 9.57 -30.98
C ASN A 134 -11.24 9.74 -29.48
N TYR A 135 -12.30 10.47 -29.16
CA TYR A 135 -12.80 10.59 -27.78
C TYR A 135 -13.16 9.22 -27.18
N LEU A 136 -13.89 8.38 -27.93
CA LEU A 136 -14.26 7.03 -27.49
C LEU A 136 -13.03 6.16 -27.27
N SER A 137 -12.06 6.18 -28.20
CA SER A 137 -10.81 5.42 -28.08
C SER A 137 -10.06 5.75 -26.78
N ILE A 138 -9.87 7.05 -26.49
CA ILE A 138 -9.17 7.46 -25.25
C ILE A 138 -9.98 7.07 -24.01
N LYS A 139 -11.32 7.21 -24.08
CA LYS A 139 -12.18 6.83 -22.97
C LYS A 139 -12.08 5.34 -22.67
N GLU A 140 -12.08 4.49 -23.68
CA GLU A 140 -11.90 3.05 -23.52
C GLU A 140 -10.55 2.71 -22.90
N GLU A 141 -9.46 3.33 -23.35
CA GLU A 141 -8.13 3.15 -22.75
C GLU A 141 -8.12 3.49 -21.25
N LEU A 142 -8.69 4.64 -20.87
CA LEU A 142 -8.77 5.06 -19.46
C LEU A 142 -9.53 4.04 -18.60
N HIS A 143 -10.66 3.52 -19.10
CA HIS A 143 -11.43 2.51 -18.36
C HIS A 143 -10.66 1.18 -18.25
N GLN A 144 -9.86 0.82 -19.25
CA GLN A 144 -9.01 -0.38 -19.20
C GLN A 144 -7.88 -0.21 -18.18
N GLU A 145 -7.23 0.96 -18.14
CA GLU A 145 -6.20 1.29 -17.15
C GLU A 145 -6.75 1.25 -15.72
N GLU A 146 -7.91 1.87 -15.47
CA GLU A 146 -8.58 1.84 -14.17
C GLU A 146 -8.93 0.43 -13.72
N LYS A 147 -9.53 -0.39 -14.60
CA LYS A 147 -9.86 -1.79 -14.30
C LYS A 147 -8.63 -2.61 -13.97
N LYS A 148 -7.51 -2.40 -14.69
CA LYS A 148 -6.25 -3.11 -14.44
C LYS A 148 -5.69 -2.81 -13.05
N HIS A 149 -5.76 -1.55 -12.61
CA HIS A 149 -5.34 -1.18 -11.26
C HIS A 149 -6.16 -1.90 -10.19
N ILE A 150 -7.49 -1.89 -10.34
CA ILE A 150 -8.40 -2.55 -9.38
C ILE A 150 -8.14 -4.05 -9.31
N ILE A 151 -7.95 -4.72 -10.46
CA ILE A 151 -7.62 -6.16 -10.50
C ILE A 151 -6.32 -6.43 -9.74
N SER A 152 -5.27 -5.66 -10.02
CA SER A 152 -3.98 -5.78 -9.33
C SER A 152 -4.10 -5.55 -7.82
N GLU A 153 -4.93 -4.61 -7.38
CA GLU A 153 -5.16 -4.33 -5.96
C GLU A 153 -5.84 -5.51 -5.26
N ILE A 154 -6.88 -6.07 -5.89
CA ILE A 154 -7.60 -7.26 -5.39
C ILE A 154 -6.66 -8.48 -5.32
N GLU A 155 -5.83 -8.71 -6.34
CA GLU A 155 -4.84 -9.81 -6.36
C GLU A 155 -3.84 -9.69 -5.21
N ASN A 156 -3.31 -8.49 -4.98
CA ASN A 156 -2.37 -8.24 -3.88
C ASN A 156 -3.02 -8.45 -2.51
N GLN A 157 -4.25 -7.98 -2.33
CA GLN A 157 -4.99 -8.18 -1.08
C GLN A 157 -5.23 -9.68 -0.83
N TYR A 158 -5.66 -10.41 -1.86
CA TYR A 158 -5.88 -11.85 -1.77
C TYR A 158 -4.60 -12.60 -1.38
N GLU A 159 -3.47 -12.30 -2.02
CA GLU A 159 -2.18 -12.91 -1.70
C GLU A 159 -1.71 -12.56 -0.28
N LEU A 160 -1.97 -11.34 0.19
CA LEU A 160 -1.67 -10.94 1.56
C LEU A 160 -2.50 -11.74 2.57
N GLU A 161 -3.82 -11.82 2.38
CA GLU A 161 -4.72 -12.58 3.25
C GLU A 161 -4.34 -14.05 3.29
N LYS A 162 -3.97 -14.63 2.15
CA LYS A 162 -3.51 -16.02 2.05
C LYS A 162 -2.25 -16.24 2.89
N LYS A 163 -1.23 -15.39 2.74
CA LYS A 163 0.01 -15.47 3.54
C LYS A 163 -0.24 -15.28 5.03
N GLN A 164 -1.16 -14.39 5.41
CA GLN A 164 -1.54 -14.20 6.80
C GLN A 164 -2.16 -15.47 7.40
N LYS A 165 -3.09 -16.12 6.68
CA LYS A 165 -3.70 -17.39 7.10
C LYS A 165 -2.65 -18.49 7.23
N GLU A 166 -1.73 -18.61 6.28
CA GLU A 166 -0.64 -19.59 6.34
C GLU A 166 0.29 -19.35 7.55
N ALA A 167 0.64 -18.09 7.82
CA ALA A 167 1.46 -17.72 8.97
C ALA A 167 0.76 -18.00 10.32
N GLU A 168 -0.55 -17.79 10.38
CA GLU A 168 -1.36 -18.12 11.56
C GLU A 168 -1.41 -19.63 11.81
N ILE A 169 -1.68 -20.42 10.78
CA ILE A 169 -1.63 -21.89 10.86
C ILE A 169 -0.25 -22.36 11.33
N TYR A 170 0.81 -21.79 10.79
CA TYR A 170 2.18 -22.12 11.19
C TYR A 170 2.44 -21.81 12.67
N LYS A 171 1.99 -20.66 13.17
CA LYS A 171 2.10 -20.30 14.60
C LYS A 171 1.37 -21.29 15.50
N LEU A 172 0.14 -21.65 15.15
CA LEU A 172 -0.64 -22.62 15.92
C LEU A 172 0.04 -23.99 15.98
N ARG A 173 0.57 -24.47 14.84
CA ARG A 173 1.35 -25.71 14.78
C ARG A 173 2.62 -25.64 15.62
N ASN A 174 3.30 -24.49 15.63
CA ASN A 174 4.49 -24.32 16.46
C ASN A 174 4.17 -24.40 17.95
N ILE A 175 3.07 -23.77 18.40
CA ILE A 175 2.59 -23.86 19.78
C ILE A 175 2.29 -25.32 20.16
N GLU A 176 1.60 -26.05 19.31
CA GLU A 176 1.27 -27.46 19.54
C GLU A 176 2.53 -28.34 19.58
N LEU A 177 3.50 -28.07 18.70
CA LEU A 177 4.78 -28.77 18.66
C LEU A 177 5.59 -28.52 19.94
N VAL A 178 5.67 -27.27 20.40
CA VAL A 178 6.35 -26.91 21.65
C VAL A 178 5.69 -27.62 22.83
N LYS A 179 4.35 -27.63 22.89
CA LYS A 179 3.62 -28.34 23.96
C LYS A 179 3.88 -29.84 23.96
N SER A 180 3.92 -30.46 22.77
CA SER A 180 4.23 -31.89 22.63
C SER A 180 5.67 -32.19 23.03
N ASN A 181 6.62 -31.37 22.61
CA ASN A 181 8.01 -31.49 23.02
C ASN A 181 8.18 -31.35 24.54
N GLN A 182 7.48 -30.41 25.17
CA GLN A 182 7.53 -30.26 26.62
C GLN A 182 7.05 -31.52 27.34
N LYS A 183 5.92 -32.12 26.90
CA LYS A 183 5.45 -33.40 27.45
C LYS A 183 6.44 -34.55 27.28
N LEU A 184 7.13 -34.60 26.14
CA LEU A 184 8.17 -35.61 25.89
C LEU A 184 9.36 -35.41 26.85
N VAL A 185 9.78 -34.17 27.07
CA VAL A 185 10.85 -33.84 28.03
C VAL A 185 10.44 -34.24 29.45
N GLU A 186 9.23 -33.89 29.88
CA GLU A 186 8.70 -34.26 31.21
C GLU A 186 8.66 -35.79 31.41
N ALA A 187 8.18 -36.54 30.41
CA ALA A 187 8.15 -38.01 30.46
C ALA A 187 9.57 -38.62 30.51
N LEU A 188 10.54 -38.04 29.80
CA LEU A 188 11.93 -38.47 29.86
C LEU A 188 12.55 -38.20 31.25
N GLU A 189 12.23 -37.07 31.87
CA GLU A 189 12.67 -36.75 33.24
C GLU A 189 12.07 -37.72 34.27
N GLU A 190 10.81 -38.11 34.12
CA GLU A 190 10.15 -39.10 34.97
C GLU A 190 10.83 -40.48 34.86
N ILE A 191 11.08 -40.96 33.64
CA ILE A 191 11.83 -42.20 33.39
C ILE A 191 13.22 -42.13 34.03
N ASN A 192 13.94 -41.01 33.84
CA ASN A 192 15.26 -40.83 34.44
C ASN A 192 15.22 -40.82 35.98
N THR A 193 14.15 -40.30 36.58
CA THR A 193 13.98 -40.31 38.03
C THR A 193 13.68 -41.72 38.55
N LEU A 194 12.80 -42.45 37.88
CA LEU A 194 12.51 -43.85 38.20
C LEU A 194 13.74 -44.74 38.08
N ASN A 195 14.58 -44.51 37.05
CA ASN A 195 15.85 -45.22 36.87
C ASN A 195 16.90 -44.91 37.95
N LYS A 196 16.75 -43.81 38.73
CA LYS A 196 17.64 -43.50 39.86
C LYS A 196 17.25 -44.24 41.15
N LEU A 197 16.10 -44.91 41.18
CA LEU A 197 15.71 -45.71 42.34
C LEU A 197 16.47 -47.03 42.32
N LEU A 198 17.35 -47.22 43.32
CA LEU A 198 18.07 -48.47 43.50
C LEU A 198 17.25 -49.42 44.38
N PRO A 199 16.65 -50.49 43.83
CA PRO A 199 15.97 -51.49 44.64
C PRO A 199 16.93 -52.18 45.60
N ILE A 200 16.69 -52.02 46.91
CA ILE A 200 17.45 -52.66 47.98
C ILE A 200 16.60 -53.79 48.59
N CYS A 201 17.18 -54.96 48.80
CA CYS A 201 16.52 -56.07 49.48
C CYS A 201 16.29 -55.72 50.96
N ALA A 202 15.04 -55.75 51.42
CA ALA A 202 14.71 -55.43 52.81
C ALA A 202 15.36 -56.39 53.82
N GLY A 203 15.57 -57.66 53.44
CA GLY A 203 16.13 -58.69 54.32
C GLY A 203 17.67 -58.71 54.40
N CYS A 204 18.36 -58.56 53.27
CA CYS A 204 19.84 -58.69 53.22
C CYS A 204 20.59 -57.45 52.71
N LYS A 205 19.88 -56.36 52.39
CA LYS A 205 20.42 -55.05 51.96
C LYS A 205 21.25 -55.03 50.66
N LYS A 206 21.25 -56.10 49.87
CA LYS A 206 21.80 -56.11 48.50
C LYS A 206 21.03 -55.18 47.57
N ILE A 207 21.71 -54.62 46.57
CA ILE A 207 21.12 -53.80 45.49
C ILE A 207 20.86 -54.69 44.27
N ARG A 208 19.72 -54.51 43.59
CA ARG A 208 19.47 -55.13 42.28
C ARG A 208 19.92 -54.17 41.18
N ASN A 209 20.85 -54.63 40.34
CA ASN A 209 21.41 -53.83 39.25
C ASN A 209 20.54 -53.85 37.97
N ASP A 210 20.96 -53.09 36.96
CA ASP A 210 20.24 -52.91 35.68
C ASP A 210 20.05 -54.20 34.88
N LYS A 211 20.88 -55.22 35.13
CA LYS A 211 20.75 -56.57 34.54
C LYS A 211 19.81 -57.48 35.34
N GLY A 212 19.30 -56.99 36.46
CA GLY A 212 18.35 -57.68 37.32
C GLY A 212 18.98 -58.60 38.37
N TYR A 213 20.31 -58.61 38.54
CA TYR A 213 21.02 -59.42 39.54
C TYR A 213 21.20 -58.67 40.87
N TRP A 214 21.25 -59.41 41.97
CA TRP A 214 21.48 -58.85 43.32
C TRP A 214 22.95 -58.89 43.71
N GLU A 215 23.54 -57.74 44.00
CA GLU A 215 24.93 -57.59 44.43
C GLU A 215 25.07 -56.73 45.70
N MET A 216 26.24 -56.78 46.35
CA MET A 216 26.49 -55.93 47.51
C MET A 216 26.59 -54.46 47.09
N ILE A 217 26.22 -53.56 47.99
CA ILE A 217 26.16 -52.12 47.71
C ILE A 217 27.53 -51.56 47.31
N GLU A 218 28.60 -52.09 47.90
CA GLU A 218 29.97 -51.70 47.63
C GLU A 218 30.34 -51.96 46.18
N ASN A 219 30.09 -53.19 45.70
CA ASN A 219 30.32 -53.57 44.31
C ASN A 219 29.50 -52.72 43.34
N TYR A 220 28.25 -52.41 43.70
CA TYR A 220 27.39 -51.58 42.87
C TYR A 220 27.94 -50.16 42.73
N ILE A 221 28.36 -49.53 43.84
CA ILE A 221 28.89 -48.17 43.86
C ILE A 221 30.22 -48.08 43.11
N GLU A 222 31.13 -49.04 43.30
CA GLU A 222 32.41 -49.04 42.57
C GLU A 222 32.24 -49.21 41.07
N ASN A 223 31.27 -50.02 40.63
CA ASN A 223 31.02 -50.27 39.20
C ASN A 223 30.24 -49.15 38.50
N HIS A 224 29.42 -48.39 39.24
CA HIS A 224 28.51 -47.38 38.68
C HIS A 224 28.84 -45.93 39.09
N SER A 225 29.96 -45.72 39.77
CA SER A 225 30.46 -44.39 40.12
C SER A 225 31.98 -44.31 40.03
N GLN A 226 32.54 -43.11 40.18
CA GLN A 226 33.99 -42.92 40.29
C GLN A 226 34.49 -42.98 41.74
N ALA A 227 33.66 -43.46 42.69
CA ALA A 227 34.03 -43.53 44.09
C ALA A 227 34.94 -44.73 44.37
N GLN A 228 35.94 -44.54 45.23
CA GLN A 228 36.75 -45.61 45.81
C GLN A 228 36.29 -45.85 47.24
N LEU A 229 35.92 -47.09 47.57
CA LEU A 229 35.46 -47.42 48.91
C LEU A 229 36.64 -47.83 49.79
N VAL A 230 36.70 -47.25 50.98
CA VAL A 230 37.69 -47.57 52.01
C VAL A 230 36.97 -48.02 53.27
N ASN A 231 37.47 -49.09 53.87
CA ASN A 231 36.93 -49.60 55.12
C ASN A 231 37.50 -48.80 56.29
N SER A 232 36.62 -48.14 57.06
CA SER A 232 36.96 -47.51 58.34
C SER A 232 35.96 -47.96 59.39
N LEU A 233 36.40 -47.99 60.66
CA LEU A 233 35.51 -48.24 61.79
C LEU A 233 34.95 -46.90 62.27
N CYS A 234 33.64 -46.79 62.39
CA CYS A 234 33.03 -45.64 63.05
C CYS A 234 33.33 -45.67 64.57
N PRO A 235 33.24 -44.52 65.28
CA PRO A 235 33.49 -44.46 66.72
C PRO A 235 32.65 -45.47 67.53
N ASP A 236 31.40 -45.72 67.13
CA ASP A 236 30.51 -46.66 67.81
C ASP A 236 31.00 -48.11 67.68
N CYS A 237 31.42 -48.52 66.49
CA CYS A 237 31.96 -49.87 66.25
C CYS A 237 33.34 -50.03 66.87
N ALA A 238 34.19 -49.00 66.81
CA ALA A 238 35.50 -49.03 67.45
C ALA A 238 35.40 -49.21 68.97
N GLY A 239 34.41 -48.57 69.61
CA GLY A 239 34.15 -48.69 71.05
C GLY A 239 33.58 -50.05 71.50
N GLN A 240 33.18 -50.92 70.58
CA GLN A 240 32.71 -52.29 70.88
C GLN A 240 33.84 -53.32 70.84
N ILE A 241 35.05 -52.92 70.41
CA ILE A 241 36.22 -53.80 70.25
C ILE A 241 37.17 -53.72 71.47
N THR A 242 36.82 -52.92 72.48
CA THR A 242 37.52 -52.82 73.78
C THR A 242 36.68 -53.41 74.90
#